data_AF-A0AAJ2K3X2-F1
#
_entry.id   AF-A0AAJ2K3X2-F1
#
_cell.length_a   1.000
_cell.length_b   1.000
_cell.length_c   1.000
_cell.angle_alpha   90.00
_cell.angle_beta   90.00
_cell.angle_gamma   90.00
#
_symmetry.space_group_name_H-M   'P 1'
#
loop_
_entity.id
_entity.type
_entity.pdbx_description
1 polymer ?
#
loop_
_entity_poly.entity_id
_entity_poly.type
_entity_poly.pdbx_seq_one_letter_code
_entity_poly.pdbx_strand_id
1 'polypeptide(L)'
;MMYWMKYVIPLPFILPVVVEWYLYCKMRKTVLEPIKEHITGNKTGARGQIVNLHGSYSKCSDREVLIQNHLLDRYTDAPTFVDKIVDLFAKLMMPLMTFMLLIAMNWMVNVFQSVNAKIDKEQLDAFKENVNNFQESMNEFYNAPILFIFIVIASLIFCSIMSHSIQYIQNSFLKSHKDMVNRIIMERGIEKSSLGETNKQSA
;
A
#
# COMPACT_ATOMS: atom_id res chain seq x y z
N MET A 1 17.74 1.45 26.23
CA MET A 1 16.95 0.45 25.48
C MET A 1 15.81 1.08 24.64
N MET A 2 15.11 2.11 25.12
CA MET A 2 13.96 2.76 24.46
C MET A 2 14.18 3.36 23.05
N TYR A 3 15.40 3.78 22.69
CA TYR A 3 15.63 4.46 21.40
C TYR A 3 15.54 3.53 20.20
N TRP A 4 16.00 2.29 20.30
CA TRP A 4 16.02 1.35 19.17
C TRP A 4 14.61 0.88 18.80
N MET A 5 13.73 0.67 19.79
CA MET A 5 12.33 0.30 19.55
C MET A 5 11.58 1.35 18.72
N LYS A 6 11.87 2.65 18.91
CA LYS A 6 11.26 3.73 18.10
C LYS A 6 11.60 3.64 16.60
N TYR A 7 12.74 3.04 16.24
CA TYR A 7 13.15 2.86 14.84
C TYR A 7 12.78 1.48 14.29
N VAL A 8 12.81 0.44 15.13
CA VAL A 8 12.48 -0.93 14.72
C VAL A 8 10.98 -1.11 14.49
N ILE A 9 10.13 -0.46 15.30
CA ILE A 9 8.66 -0.58 15.19
C ILE A 9 8.08 -0.04 13.88
N PRO A 10 8.48 1.11 13.33
CA PRO A 10 7.95 1.59 12.03
C PRO A 10 8.48 0.81 10.82
N LEU A 11 9.61 0.11 10.97
CA LEU A 11 10.33 -0.56 9.87
C LEU A 11 9.48 -1.61 9.11
N PRO A 12 8.74 -2.52 9.79
CA PRO A 12 7.82 -3.45 9.14
C PRO A 12 6.70 -2.78 8.36
N PHE A 13 6.31 -1.55 8.73
CA PHE A 13 5.24 -0.82 8.05
C PHE A 13 5.75 -0.07 6.81
N ILE A 14 7.00 0.39 6.83
CA ILE A 14 7.66 1.07 5.69
C ILE A 14 8.08 0.07 4.60
N LEU A 15 8.51 -1.15 4.98
CA LEU A 15 8.99 -2.17 4.05
C LEU A 15 8.01 -2.51 2.90
N PRO A 16 6.69 -2.63 3.13
CA PRO A 16 5.68 -2.75 2.08
C PRO A 16 5.77 -1.68 0.98
N VAL A 17 5.98 -0.42 1.35
CA VAL A 17 6.12 0.69 0.37
C VAL A 17 7.38 0.53 -0.46
N VAL A 18 8.48 0.09 0.15
CA VAL A 18 9.74 -0.19 -0.56
C VAL A 18 9.54 -1.33 -1.56
N VAL A 19 8.81 -2.38 -1.18
CA VAL A 19 8.48 -3.49 -2.07
C VAL A 19 7.59 -3.03 -3.22
N GLU A 20 6.54 -2.25 -2.96
CA GLU A 20 5.69 -1.69 -4.02
C GLU A 20 6.48 -0.79 -4.98
N TRP A 21 7.35 0.08 -4.46
CA TRP A 21 8.23 0.90 -5.28
C TRP A 21 9.17 0.07 -6.16
N TYR A 22 9.76 -0.99 -5.60
CA TYR A 22 10.61 -1.92 -6.33
C TYR A 22 9.83 -2.63 -7.45
N LEU A 23 8.63 -3.14 -7.15
CA LEU A 23 7.75 -3.80 -8.13
C LEU A 23 7.37 -2.84 -9.27
N TYR A 24 7.00 -1.59 -8.93
CA TYR A 24 6.75 -0.54 -9.92
C TYR A 24 7.97 -0.28 -10.80
N CYS A 25 9.17 -0.14 -10.22
CA CYS A 25 10.40 0.09 -10.98
C CYS A 25 10.73 -1.09 -11.91
N LYS A 26 10.52 -2.32 -11.46
CA LYS A 26 10.70 -3.53 -12.27
C LYS A 26 9.71 -3.56 -13.43
N MET A 27 8.42 -3.35 -13.16
CA MET A 27 7.37 -3.27 -14.18
C MET A 27 7.72 -2.22 -15.24
N ARG A 28 8.11 -1.01 -14.82
CA ARG A 28 8.47 0.07 -15.74
C ARG A 28 9.65 -0.32 -16.65
N LYS A 29 10.66 -1.02 -16.11
CA LYS A 29 11.77 -1.53 -16.93
C LYS A 29 11.30 -2.54 -17.97
N THR A 30 10.45 -3.50 -17.58
CA THR A 30 9.90 -4.52 -18.48
C THR A 30 9.04 -3.90 -19.58
N VAL A 31 8.16 -2.94 -19.25
CA VAL A 31 7.32 -2.24 -20.25
C VAL A 31 8.18 -1.43 -21.23
N LEU A 32 9.31 -0.85 -20.78
CA LEU A 32 10.18 -0.07 -21.67
C LEU A 32 11.16 -0.92 -22.49
N GLU A 33 11.34 -2.19 -22.15
CA GLU A 33 12.30 -3.10 -22.80
C GLU A 33 12.16 -3.16 -24.34
N PRO A 34 10.97 -3.42 -24.91
CA PRO A 34 10.81 -3.56 -26.37
C PRO A 34 11.07 -2.28 -27.16
N ILE A 35 11.04 -1.12 -26.52
CA ILE A 35 11.28 0.18 -27.18
C ILE A 35 12.62 0.80 -26.79
N LYS A 36 13.38 0.17 -25.89
CA LYS A 36 14.58 0.75 -25.27
C LYS A 36 15.65 1.13 -26.29
N GLU A 37 15.78 0.35 -27.36
CA GLU A 37 16.75 0.58 -28.45
C GLU A 37 16.33 1.73 -29.39
N HIS A 38 15.04 2.08 -29.40
CA HIS A 38 14.47 3.11 -30.28
C HIS A 38 14.29 4.46 -29.60
N ILE A 39 14.47 4.52 -28.28
CA ILE A 39 14.51 5.74 -27.49
C ILE A 39 15.82 6.47 -27.79
N THR A 40 15.81 7.35 -28.78
CA THR A 40 16.93 8.25 -29.07
C THR A 40 16.85 9.51 -28.21
N GLY A 41 17.72 9.64 -27.21
CA GLY A 41 17.83 10.87 -26.42
C GLY A 41 18.71 10.73 -25.18
N ASN A 42 19.86 11.42 -25.19
CA ASN A 42 20.81 11.51 -24.07
C ASN A 42 20.32 12.43 -22.94
N LYS A 43 19.00 12.51 -22.70
CA LYS A 43 18.43 13.26 -21.57
C LYS A 43 18.16 12.28 -20.44
N THR A 44 19.16 12.12 -19.58
CA THR A 44 19.13 11.39 -18.31
C THR A 44 17.94 11.85 -17.46
N GLY A 45 16.82 11.15 -17.57
CA GLY A 45 15.63 11.42 -16.78
C GLY A 45 14.43 10.61 -17.28
N ALA A 46 13.60 10.14 -16.35
CA ALA A 46 12.39 9.37 -16.63
C ALA A 46 11.46 10.06 -17.65
N ARG A 47 11.48 11.39 -17.71
CA ARG A 47 10.75 12.22 -18.67
C ARG A 47 11.30 12.14 -20.10
N GLY A 48 12.62 12.06 -20.30
CA GLY A 48 13.23 12.03 -21.64
C GLY A 48 12.95 10.74 -22.41
N GLN A 49 12.79 9.62 -21.68
CA GLN A 49 12.46 8.32 -22.25
C GLN A 49 10.99 8.19 -22.70
N ILE A 50 10.10 9.06 -22.20
CA ILE A 50 8.65 9.05 -22.52
C ILE A 50 8.34 9.94 -23.74
N VAL A 51 9.28 10.80 -24.17
CA VAL A 51 9.00 11.91 -25.09
C VAL A 51 8.88 11.51 -26.57
N ASN A 52 9.05 10.24 -26.95
CA ASN A 52 8.69 9.79 -28.29
C ASN A 52 8.17 8.34 -28.33
N LEU A 53 7.17 8.04 -27.48
CA LEU A 53 6.56 6.71 -27.42
C LEU A 53 5.98 6.28 -28.78
N HIS A 54 5.27 7.17 -29.48
CA HIS A 54 4.73 6.88 -30.82
C HIS A 54 5.85 6.49 -31.80
N GLY A 55 6.89 7.34 -31.90
CA GLY A 55 8.02 7.11 -32.80
C GLY A 55 8.89 5.90 -32.44
N SER A 56 8.82 5.43 -31.19
CA SER A 56 9.55 4.23 -30.74
C SER A 56 8.77 2.97 -31.08
N TYR A 57 7.47 2.93 -30.77
CA TYR A 57 6.61 1.82 -31.13
C TYR A 57 6.37 1.71 -32.65
N SER A 58 6.40 2.82 -33.38
CA SER A 58 6.29 2.82 -34.84
C SER A 58 7.49 2.19 -35.54
N LYS A 59 8.59 1.92 -34.81
CA LYS A 59 9.75 1.16 -35.30
C LYS A 59 9.73 -0.32 -34.88
N CYS A 60 8.89 -0.69 -33.91
CA CYS A 60 8.71 -2.07 -33.49
C CYS A 60 7.92 -2.87 -34.53
N SER A 61 8.15 -4.17 -34.57
CA SER A 61 7.37 -5.14 -35.37
C SER A 61 5.95 -5.32 -34.81
N ASP A 62 5.01 -5.74 -35.64
CA ASP A 62 3.61 -5.92 -35.24
C ASP A 62 3.46 -6.97 -34.11
N ARG A 63 4.33 -7.99 -34.12
CA ARG A 63 4.38 -9.01 -33.05
C ARG A 63 4.78 -8.40 -31.71
N GLU A 64 5.78 -7.51 -31.69
CA GLU A 64 6.22 -6.83 -30.47
C GLU A 64 5.13 -5.90 -29.93
N VAL A 65 4.42 -5.20 -30.82
CA VAL A 65 3.28 -4.34 -30.46
C VAL A 65 2.15 -5.16 -29.82
N LEU A 66 1.81 -6.33 -30.38
CA LEU A 66 0.80 -7.23 -29.81
C LEU A 66 1.21 -7.82 -28.45
N ILE A 67 2.47 -8.28 -28.32
CA ILE A 67 3.00 -8.77 -27.04
C ILE A 67 2.92 -7.66 -25.98
N GLN A 68 3.27 -6.43 -26.36
CA GLN A 68 3.21 -5.30 -25.46
C GLN A 68 1.78 -4.98 -25.02
N ASN A 69 0.80 -5.06 -25.93
CA ASN A 69 -0.59 -4.84 -25.58
C ASN A 69 -1.07 -5.83 -24.51
N HIS A 70 -0.78 -7.13 -24.70
CA HIS A 70 -1.09 -8.16 -23.72
C HIS A 70 -0.36 -7.98 -22.38
N LEU A 71 0.90 -7.52 -22.40
CA LEU A 71 1.65 -7.23 -21.18
C LEU A 71 1.02 -6.07 -20.39
N LEU A 72 0.56 -5.02 -21.07
CA LEU A 72 -0.07 -3.85 -20.44
C LEU A 72 -1.40 -4.19 -19.77
N ASP A 73 -2.20 -5.06 -20.39
CA ASP A 73 -3.45 -5.56 -19.79
C ASP A 73 -3.17 -6.29 -18.46
N ARG A 74 -2.20 -7.19 -18.45
CA ARG A 74 -1.82 -7.96 -17.26
C ARG A 74 -1.38 -7.09 -16.07
N TYR A 75 -0.75 -5.95 -16.33
CA TYR A 75 -0.29 -5.04 -15.26
C TYR A 75 -1.37 -4.08 -14.74
N THR A 76 -2.49 -3.95 -15.45
CA THR A 76 -3.58 -3.03 -15.07
C THR A 76 -4.46 -3.61 -13.96
N ASP A 77 -4.58 -4.94 -13.86
CA ASP A 77 -5.52 -5.63 -12.96
C ASP A 77 -4.92 -6.08 -11.60
N ALA A 78 -3.67 -5.71 -11.29
CA ALA A 78 -2.98 -6.22 -10.11
C ALA A 78 -3.34 -5.43 -8.83
N PRO A 79 -3.86 -6.09 -7.76
CA PRO A 79 -4.24 -5.39 -6.54
C PRO A 79 -3.05 -4.96 -5.66
N THR A 80 -3.32 -3.90 -4.91
CA THR A 80 -2.65 -3.36 -3.72
C THR A 80 -1.85 -4.32 -2.83
N PHE A 81 -0.53 -4.22 -2.62
CA PHE A 81 0.07 -4.98 -1.50
C PHE A 81 -0.19 -4.27 -0.16
N VAL A 82 -0.04 -2.94 -0.14
CA VAL A 82 -0.26 -2.09 1.04
C VAL A 82 -1.72 -2.15 1.51
N ASP A 83 -2.69 -2.18 0.60
CA ASP A 83 -4.11 -2.24 0.97
C ASP A 83 -4.45 -3.50 1.77
N LYS A 84 -3.84 -4.64 1.43
CA LYS A 84 -4.02 -5.90 2.17
C LYS A 84 -3.46 -5.80 3.59
N ILE A 85 -2.36 -5.07 3.77
CA ILE A 85 -1.74 -4.88 5.09
C ILE A 85 -2.56 -3.93 5.96
N VAL A 86 -3.08 -2.85 5.37
CA VAL A 86 -3.97 -1.90 6.06
C VAL A 86 -5.26 -2.60 6.51
N ASP A 87 -5.87 -3.41 5.64
CA ASP A 87 -7.07 -4.20 5.96
C ASP A 87 -6.80 -5.20 7.09
N LEU A 88 -5.69 -5.94 7.03
CA LEU A 88 -5.29 -6.85 8.10
C LEU A 88 -5.06 -6.12 9.43
N PHE A 89 -4.41 -4.95 9.40
CA PHE A 89 -4.17 -4.16 10.59
C PHE A 89 -5.47 -3.62 11.21
N ALA A 90 -6.39 -3.11 10.39
CA ALA A 90 -7.70 -2.65 10.87
C ALA A 90 -8.48 -3.79 11.55
N LYS A 91 -8.44 -5.00 10.96
CA LYS A 91 -9.06 -6.21 11.53
C LYS A 91 -8.43 -6.64 12.85
N LEU A 92 -7.14 -6.38 13.08
CA LEU A 92 -6.45 -6.66 14.34
C LEU A 92 -6.71 -5.59 15.41
N MET A 93 -6.76 -4.32 15.02
CA MET A 93 -6.94 -3.20 15.94
C MET A 93 -8.38 -3.07 16.46
N MET A 94 -9.37 -3.38 15.63
CA MET A 94 -10.78 -3.29 16.00
C MET A 94 -11.10 -4.11 17.27
N PRO A 95 -10.80 -5.43 17.33
CA PRO A 95 -11.00 -6.22 18.54
C PRO A 95 -10.23 -5.70 19.76
N LEU A 96 -9.00 -5.23 19.56
CA LEU A 96 -8.15 -4.70 20.64
C LEU A 96 -8.77 -3.44 21.26
N MET A 97 -9.24 -2.50 20.42
CA MET A 97 -9.91 -1.29 20.90
C MET A 97 -11.23 -1.62 21.60
N THR A 98 -12.01 -2.55 21.06
CA THR A 98 -13.25 -3.02 21.70
C THR A 98 -12.96 -3.61 23.08
N PHE A 99 -11.93 -4.45 23.20
CA PHE A 99 -11.55 -5.06 24.48
C PHE A 99 -11.11 -4.03 25.52
N MET A 100 -10.27 -3.06 25.12
CA MET A 100 -9.84 -1.96 26.00
C MET A 100 -11.02 -1.12 26.48
N LEU A 101 -12.00 -0.84 25.60
CA LEU A 101 -13.19 -0.07 25.93
C LEU A 101 -14.10 -0.83 26.89
N LEU A 102 -14.25 -2.14 26.72
CA LEU A 102 -14.98 -3.01 27.66
C LEU A 102 -14.33 -3.04 29.04
N ILE A 103 -13.00 -3.12 29.12
CA ILE A 103 -12.27 -3.05 30.40
C ILE A 103 -12.52 -1.69 31.06
N ALA A 104 -12.41 -0.59 30.31
CA ALA A 104 -12.63 0.76 30.84
C ALA A 104 -14.07 0.96 31.35
N MET A 105 -15.07 0.45 30.61
CA MET A 105 -16.47 0.47 31.03
C MET A 105 -16.69 -0.36 32.29
N ASN A 106 -16.15 -1.57 32.36
CA ASN A 106 -16.28 -2.44 33.53
C ASN A 106 -15.64 -1.81 34.78
N TRP A 107 -14.48 -1.17 34.61
CA TRP A 107 -13.84 -0.42 35.68
C TRP A 107 -14.70 0.75 36.16
N MET A 108 -15.25 1.55 35.24
CA MET A 108 -16.11 2.67 35.58
C MET A 108 -17.36 2.22 36.35
N VAL A 109 -17.97 1.09 35.96
CA VAL A 109 -19.11 0.49 36.67
C VAL A 109 -18.72 0.09 38.10
N ASN A 110 -17.58 -0.57 38.29
CA ASN A 110 -17.11 -0.97 39.62
C ASN A 110 -16.83 0.24 40.54
N VAL A 111 -16.28 1.32 39.99
CA VAL A 111 -16.08 2.59 40.71
C VAL A 111 -17.41 3.26 41.08
N PHE A 112 -18.39 3.26 40.18
CA PHE A 112 -19.71 3.82 40.49
C PHE A 112 -20.45 3.00 41.56
N GLN A 113 -20.30 1.67 41.54
CA GLN A 113 -20.90 0.78 42.55
C GLN A 113 -20.27 0.99 43.93
N SER A 114 -18.95 1.17 44.02
CA SER A 114 -18.29 1.44 45.28
C SER A 114 -18.76 2.80 45.85
N VAL A 115 -18.77 3.87 45.05
CA VAL A 115 -19.20 5.21 45.51
C VAL A 115 -20.65 5.23 46.03
N ASN A 116 -21.53 4.40 45.47
CA ASN A 116 -22.95 4.33 45.88
C ASN A 116 -23.20 3.37 47.06
N ALA A 117 -22.23 2.57 47.49
CA ALA A 117 -22.33 1.78 48.70
C ALA A 117 -22.05 2.66 49.93
N LYS A 118 -22.72 2.41 51.07
CA LYS A 118 -22.31 3.01 52.35
C LYS A 118 -20.96 2.41 52.75
N ILE A 119 -19.89 3.05 52.32
CA ILE A 119 -18.51 2.62 52.52
C ILE A 119 -18.05 3.08 53.91
N ASP A 120 -17.59 2.13 54.73
CA ASP A 120 -16.86 2.42 55.98
C ASP A 120 -15.46 2.96 55.69
N LYS A 121 -14.87 3.71 56.63
CA LYS A 121 -13.60 4.42 56.44
C LYS A 121 -12.45 3.53 55.94
N GLU A 122 -12.40 2.28 56.41
CA GLU A 122 -11.41 1.27 55.99
C GLU A 122 -11.58 0.84 54.52
N GLN A 123 -12.83 0.75 54.05
CA GLN A 123 -13.16 0.46 52.66
C GLN A 123 -12.89 1.67 51.74
N LEU A 124 -12.99 2.89 52.27
CA LEU A 124 -12.65 4.12 51.55
C LEU A 124 -11.13 4.25 51.34
N ASP A 125 -10.34 3.89 52.35
CA ASP A 125 -8.88 3.90 52.26
C ASP A 125 -8.38 2.80 51.30
N ALA A 126 -8.95 1.59 51.36
CA ALA A 126 -8.67 0.53 50.39
C ALA A 126 -9.11 0.90 48.95
N PHE A 127 -10.20 1.65 48.79
CA PHE A 127 -10.63 2.17 47.50
C PHE A 127 -9.65 3.21 46.95
N LYS A 128 -9.19 4.16 47.79
CA LYS A 128 -8.18 5.16 47.40
C LYS A 128 -6.87 4.50 46.97
N GLU A 129 -6.43 3.48 47.71
CA GLU A 129 -5.21 2.75 47.37
C GLU A 129 -5.37 2.01 46.03
N ASN A 130 -6.51 1.35 45.79
CA ASN A 130 -6.81 0.72 44.51
C ASN A 130 -6.91 1.72 43.35
N VAL A 131 -7.48 2.91 43.58
CA VAL A 131 -7.54 3.97 42.58
C VAL A 131 -6.15 4.52 42.27
N ASN A 132 -5.32 4.76 43.28
CA ASN A 132 -3.95 5.23 43.08
C ASN A 132 -3.10 4.19 42.37
N ASN A 133 -3.14 2.92 42.80
CA ASN A 133 -2.42 1.81 42.17
C ASN A 133 -2.88 1.61 40.71
N PHE A 134 -4.18 1.77 40.45
CA PHE A 134 -4.71 1.74 39.08
C PHE A 134 -4.26 2.95 38.27
N GLN A 135 -4.27 4.15 38.85
CA GLN A 135 -3.85 5.38 38.17
C GLN A 135 -2.35 5.36 37.85
N GLU A 136 -1.53 4.78 38.72
CA GLU A 136 -0.11 4.55 38.53
C GLU A 136 0.12 3.49 37.44
N SER A 137 -0.61 2.36 37.51
CA SER A 137 -0.60 1.33 36.46
C SER A 137 -1.07 1.89 35.11
N MET A 138 -2.09 2.75 35.09
CA MET A 138 -2.59 3.41 33.88
C MET A 138 -1.58 4.42 33.35
N ASN A 139 -0.92 5.21 34.19
CA ASN A 139 0.09 6.18 33.75
C ASN A 139 1.31 5.47 33.11
N GLU A 140 1.75 4.35 33.66
CA GLU A 140 2.81 3.52 33.07
C GLU A 140 2.35 2.80 31.79
N PHE A 141 1.09 2.34 31.76
CA PHE A 141 0.52 1.63 30.61
C PHE A 141 0.05 2.56 29.47
N TYR A 142 -0.17 3.85 29.73
CA TYR A 142 -0.63 4.80 28.70
C TYR A 142 0.55 5.48 27.99
N ASN A 143 1.59 5.91 28.70
CA ASN A 143 2.60 6.79 28.10
C ASN A 143 3.47 6.14 27.01
N ALA A 144 3.87 4.87 27.16
CA ALA A 144 4.70 4.20 26.15
C ALA A 144 3.85 3.48 25.07
N PRO A 145 2.86 2.64 25.41
CA PRO A 145 2.07 1.89 24.43
C PRO A 145 1.22 2.77 23.50
N ILE A 146 0.59 3.83 24.01
CA ILE A 146 -0.22 4.73 23.17
C ILE A 146 0.66 5.49 22.19
N LEU A 147 1.84 5.94 22.64
CA LEU A 147 2.82 6.57 21.77
C LEU A 147 3.25 5.61 20.64
N PHE A 148 3.41 4.32 20.92
CA PHE A 148 3.68 3.32 19.87
C PHE A 148 2.51 3.13 18.91
N ILE A 149 1.26 3.08 19.41
CA ILE A 149 0.07 2.99 18.56
C ILE A 149 0.00 4.19 17.62
N PHE A 150 0.24 5.41 18.12
CA PHE A 150 0.28 6.61 17.29
C PHE A 150 1.38 6.55 16.22
N ILE A 151 2.58 6.06 16.56
CA ILE A 151 3.67 5.89 15.59
C ILE A 151 3.27 4.89 14.50
N VAL A 152 2.63 3.79 14.86
CA VAL A 152 2.18 2.76 13.92
C VAL A 152 1.08 3.31 13.00
N ILE A 153 0.07 4.00 13.54
CA ILE A 153 -1.00 4.63 12.77
C ILE A 153 -0.43 5.67 11.80
N ALA A 154 0.45 6.57 12.29
CA ALA A 154 1.09 7.57 11.44
C ALA A 154 1.90 6.91 10.32
N SER A 155 2.62 5.83 10.62
CA SER A 155 3.39 5.07 9.63
C SER A 155 2.47 4.43 8.58
N LEU A 156 1.34 3.86 8.98
CA LEU A 156 0.37 3.27 8.05
C LEU A 156 -0.32 4.31 7.16
N ILE A 157 -0.68 5.47 7.70
CA ILE A 157 -1.23 6.59 6.92
C ILE A 157 -0.20 7.03 5.88
N PHE A 158 1.05 7.23 6.30
CA PHE A 158 2.13 7.59 5.39
C PHE A 158 2.31 6.53 4.29
N CYS A 159 2.28 5.24 4.65
CA CYS A 159 2.41 4.14 3.70
C CYS A 159 1.24 4.07 2.71
N SER A 160 0.01 4.33 3.17
CA SER A 160 -1.18 4.40 2.31
C SER A 160 -1.08 5.55 1.30
N ILE A 161 -0.68 6.75 1.75
CA ILE A 161 -0.49 7.91 0.86
C ILE A 161 0.59 7.63 -0.19
N MET A 162 1.72 7.04 0.24
CA MET A 162 2.79 6.67 -0.67
C MET A 162 2.36 5.60 -1.67
N SER A 163 1.68 4.54 -1.22
CA SER A 163 1.14 3.50 -2.10
C SER A 163 0.19 4.08 -3.15
N HIS A 164 -0.74 4.94 -2.73
CA HIS A 164 -1.67 5.57 -3.65
C HIS A 164 -0.96 6.46 -4.69
N SER A 165 0.08 7.17 -4.26
CA SER A 165 0.93 7.96 -5.17
C SER A 165 1.65 7.09 -6.20
N ILE A 166 2.18 5.93 -5.78
CA ILE A 166 2.84 4.95 -6.66
C ILE A 166 1.84 4.40 -7.67
N GLN A 167 0.66 3.99 -7.22
CA GLN A 167 -0.41 3.49 -8.08
C GLN A 167 -0.86 4.53 -9.09
N TYR A 168 -1.03 5.79 -8.67
CA TYR A 168 -1.41 6.87 -9.57
C TYR A 168 -0.38 7.05 -10.69
N ILE A 169 0.90 7.05 -10.34
CA ILE A 169 2.00 7.15 -11.32
C ILE A 169 2.01 5.91 -12.24
N GLN A 170 1.84 4.72 -11.68
CA GLN A 170 1.77 3.47 -12.44
C GLN A 170 0.62 3.48 -13.46
N ASN A 171 -0.59 3.82 -13.02
CA ASN A 171 -1.77 3.84 -13.86
C ASN A 171 -1.66 4.90 -14.96
N SER A 172 -1.15 6.09 -14.64
CA SER A 172 -0.88 7.12 -15.63
C SER A 172 0.12 6.65 -16.69
N PHE A 173 1.20 5.98 -16.26
CA PHE A 173 2.22 5.42 -17.15
C PHE A 173 1.65 4.31 -18.06
N LEU A 174 0.94 3.34 -17.49
CA LEU A 174 0.34 2.22 -18.21
C LEU A 174 -0.72 2.70 -19.21
N LYS A 175 -1.61 3.61 -18.79
CA LYS A 175 -2.62 4.21 -19.67
C LYS A 175 -1.99 4.91 -20.86
N SER A 176 -0.96 5.72 -20.63
CA SER A 176 -0.24 6.40 -21.72
C SER A 176 0.41 5.42 -22.70
N HIS A 177 0.91 4.27 -22.23
CA HIS A 177 1.47 3.24 -23.12
C HIS A 177 0.38 2.49 -23.88
N LYS A 178 -0.72 2.15 -23.21
CA LYS A 178 -1.85 1.44 -23.80
C LYS A 178 -2.55 2.26 -24.88
N ASP A 179 -2.82 3.54 -24.62
CA ASP A 179 -3.40 4.46 -25.59
C ASP A 179 -2.52 4.59 -26.84
N MET A 180 -1.19 4.56 -26.67
CA MET A 180 -0.24 4.61 -27.77
C MET A 180 -0.20 3.33 -28.60
N VAL A 181 -0.14 2.18 -27.92
CA VAL A 181 -0.13 0.86 -28.56
C VAL A 181 -1.43 0.65 -29.33
N ASN A 182 -2.58 0.96 -28.74
CA ASN A 182 -3.89 0.88 -29.41
C ASN A 182 -3.96 1.77 -30.65
N ARG A 183 -3.43 3.00 -30.57
CA ARG A 183 -3.35 3.89 -31.73
C ARG A 183 -2.53 3.27 -32.86
N ILE A 184 -1.38 2.67 -32.56
CA ILE A 184 -0.52 2.03 -33.57
C ILE A 184 -1.16 0.77 -34.15
N ILE A 185 -1.85 -0.02 -33.33
CA ILE A 185 -2.63 -1.18 -33.78
C ILE A 185 -3.69 -0.74 -34.79
N MET A 186 -4.41 0.36 -34.51
CA MET A 186 -5.39 0.93 -35.44
C MET A 186 -4.74 1.50 -36.70
N GLU A 187 -3.68 2.31 -36.57
CA GLU A 187 -2.96 2.93 -37.69
C GLU A 187 -2.39 1.89 -38.67
N ARG A 188 -1.92 0.75 -38.15
CA ARG A 188 -1.32 -0.34 -38.95
C ARG A 188 -2.31 -1.44 -39.34
N GLY A 189 -3.53 -1.44 -38.81
CA GLY A 189 -4.52 -2.49 -39.06
C GLY A 189 -4.16 -3.87 -38.50
N ILE A 190 -3.37 -3.93 -37.42
CA ILE A 190 -2.84 -5.18 -36.85
C ILE A 190 -3.94 -6.11 -36.33
N GLU A 191 -5.14 -5.59 -35.99
CA GLU A 191 -6.29 -6.40 -35.55
C GLU A 191 -6.71 -7.48 -36.56
N LYS A 192 -6.35 -7.34 -37.84
CA LYS A 192 -6.60 -8.36 -38.88
C LYS A 192 -5.48 -9.40 -39.00
N SER A 193 -4.31 -9.13 -38.44
CA SER A 193 -3.17 -10.06 -38.35
C SER A 193 -3.33 -10.92 -37.11
N SER A 194 -4.39 -11.72 -37.07
CA SER A 194 -4.48 -12.75 -36.05
C SER A 194 -3.29 -13.70 -36.22
N LEU A 195 -2.65 -14.07 -35.11
CA LEU A 195 -1.74 -15.22 -34.98
C LEU A 195 -2.44 -16.57 -35.29
N GLY A 196 -3.45 -16.60 -36.17
CA GLY A 196 -4.38 -17.71 -36.39
C GLY A 196 -4.67 -18.08 -37.85
N GLU A 197 -4.13 -17.40 -38.86
CA GLU A 197 -4.40 -17.74 -40.28
C GLU A 197 -3.29 -18.56 -40.99
N THR A 198 -2.37 -19.18 -40.25
CA THR A 198 -1.34 -20.08 -40.83
C THR A 198 -1.64 -21.57 -40.65
N ASN A 199 -2.90 -21.98 -40.51
CA ASN A 199 -3.25 -23.41 -40.42
C ASN A 199 -4.57 -23.81 -41.11
N LYS A 200 -4.92 -23.17 -42.25
CA LYS A 200 -5.99 -23.64 -43.13
C LYS A 200 -5.68 -23.51 -44.64
N GLN A 201 -4.43 -23.75 -45.03
CA GLN A 201 -4.06 -23.94 -46.45
C GLN A 201 -3.05 -25.08 -46.60
N SER A 202 -3.42 -26.27 -46.13
CA SER A 202 -2.80 -27.54 -46.54
C SER A 202 -3.60 -28.70 -45.96
N ALA A 203 -4.77 -28.95 -46.57
CA ALA A 203 -5.49 -30.22 -46.55
C ALA A 203 -6.24 -30.34 -47.86
#